data_AF-A0A6I2VTG5-F1
#
_entry.id   AF-A0A6I2VTG5-F1
#
_cell.length_a   1.000
_cell.length_b   1.000
_cell.length_c   1.000
_cell.angle_alpha   90.00
_cell.angle_beta   90.00
_cell.angle_gamma   90.00
#
_symmetry.space_group_name_H-M   'P 1'
#
loop_
_entity.id
_entity.type
_entity.pdbx_description
1 polymer ?
#
loop_
_entity_poly.entity_id
_entity_poly.type
_entity_poly.pdbx_seq_one_letter_code
_entity_poly.pdbx_strand_id
1 'polypeptide(L)'
;MRDRTLLLGLAGVVLASPVTQRVANYLNHQPSLCPLQRITGIACPSCGGTRAGLYVLSGDLVSAIKLNAGVTIFLLVVGALVATGYVVPAQVLGVANPYERVAD
;
A
#
# COMPACT_ATOMS: atom_id res chain seq x y z
N MET A 1 30.65 -8.47 8.85
CA MET A 1 29.29 -8.97 9.20
C MET A 1 28.68 -8.24 10.39
N ARG A 2 29.41 -8.05 11.51
CA ARG A 2 28.95 -7.33 12.71
C ARG A 2 28.53 -5.86 12.48
N ASP A 3 29.22 -5.13 11.59
CA ASP A 3 28.81 -3.75 11.27
C ASP A 3 27.47 -3.67 10.55
N ARG A 4 27.17 -4.59 9.64
CA ARG A 4 25.89 -4.59 8.91
C ARG A 4 24.71 -4.87 9.85
N THR A 5 24.89 -5.78 10.81
CA THR A 5 23.87 -6.04 11.84
C THR A 5 23.69 -4.87 12.80
N LEU A 6 24.77 -4.15 13.16
CA LEU A 6 24.71 -2.94 13.98
C LEU A 6 23.98 -1.80 13.25
N LEU A 7 24.29 -1.60 11.96
CA LEU A 7 23.61 -0.62 11.12
C LEU A 7 22.12 -0.92 10.95
N LEU A 8 21.77 -2.20 10.73
CA LEU A 8 20.36 -2.62 10.65
C LEU A 8 19.63 -2.41 11.99
N GLY A 9 20.29 -2.70 13.11
CA GLY A 9 19.73 -2.45 14.44
C GLY A 9 19.47 -0.98 14.71
N LEU A 10 20.43 -0.10 14.40
CA LEU A 10 20.28 1.35 14.54
C LEU A 10 19.18 1.90 13.62
N ALA A 11 19.12 1.45 12.37
CA ALA A 11 18.05 1.82 11.44
C ALA A 11 16.66 1.43 12.00
N GLY A 12 16.54 0.23 12.58
CA GLY A 12 15.31 -0.21 13.23
C GLY A 12 14.90 0.68 14.40
N VAL A 13 15.84 1.05 15.28
CA VAL A 13 15.59 1.95 16.42
C VAL A 13 15.14 3.33 15.95
N VAL A 14 15.80 3.89 14.93
CA VAL A 14 15.43 5.19 14.37
C VAL A 14 14.01 5.13 13.78
N LEU A 15 13.70 4.13 12.97
CA LEU A 15 12.38 3.97 12.34
C LEU A 15 11.27 3.78 13.38
N ALA A 16 11.53 3.02 14.44
CA ALA A 16 10.58 2.78 15.53
C ALA A 16 10.43 3.96 16.50
N SER A 17 11.24 5.02 16.38
CA SER A 17 11.20 6.13 17.32
C SER A 17 9.86 6.88 17.28
N PRO A 18 9.39 7.43 18.41
CA PRO A 18 8.15 8.21 18.43
C PRO A 18 8.27 9.50 17.60
N VAL A 19 9.50 10.01 17.42
CA VAL A 19 9.78 11.18 16.58
C VAL A 19 9.51 10.87 15.12
N THR A 20 10.05 9.77 14.59
CA THR A 20 9.82 9.35 13.20
C THR A 20 8.35 9.04 12.97
N GLN A 21 7.68 8.37 13.91
CA GLN A 21 6.24 8.11 13.82
C GLN A 21 5.40 9.39 13.82
N ARG A 22 5.73 10.38 14.65
CA ARG A 22 5.04 11.69 14.64
C ARG A 22 5.22 12.44 13.33
N VAL A 23 6.45 12.49 12.81
CA VAL A 23 6.74 13.15 11.53
C VAL A 23 5.95 12.46 10.40
N ALA A 24 5.95 11.13 10.36
CA ALA A 24 5.16 10.37 9.39
C ALA A 24 3.66 10.70 9.49
N ASN A 25 3.10 10.74 10.70
CA ASN A 25 1.69 11.09 10.90
C ASN A 25 1.37 12.51 10.44
N TYR A 26 2.26 13.47 10.71
CA TYR A 26 2.09 14.85 10.28
C TYR A 26 2.06 14.97 8.75
N LEU A 27 2.97 14.27 8.07
CA LEU A 27 3.02 14.24 6.61
C LEU A 27 1.80 13.56 5.99
N ASN A 28 1.25 12.52 6.63
CA ASN A 28 0.06 11.81 6.15
C ASN A 28 -1.24 12.63 6.27
N HIS A 29 -1.36 13.50 7.27
CA HIS A 29 -2.56 14.31 7.52
C HIS A 29 -2.58 15.65 6.76
N GLN A 30 -1.66 15.85 5.80
CA GLN A 30 -1.67 17.06 4.99
C GLN A 30 -2.99 17.17 4.18
N PRO A 31 -3.60 18.37 4.11
CA PRO A 31 -4.86 18.55 3.41
C PRO A 31 -4.72 18.14 1.94
N SER A 32 -5.74 17.51 1.38
CA SER A 32 -5.68 17.13 -0.03
C SER A 32 -5.69 18.38 -0.90
N LEU A 33 -4.82 18.43 -1.91
CA LEU A 33 -4.81 19.48 -2.92
C LEU A 33 -5.86 19.22 -4.02
N CYS A 34 -6.72 18.21 -3.87
CA CYS A 34 -7.72 17.84 -4.85
C CYS A 34 -8.91 18.83 -4.81
N PRO A 35 -9.14 19.62 -5.87
CA PRO A 35 -10.24 20.59 -5.89
C PRO A 35 -11.60 19.90 -5.74
N LEU A 36 -11.78 18.74 -6.38
CA LEU A 36 -13.02 17.98 -6.30
C LEU A 36 -13.34 17.62 -4.85
N GLN A 37 -12.39 17.03 -4.12
CA GLN A 37 -12.63 16.67 -2.71
C GLN A 37 -12.86 17.90 -1.83
N ARG A 38 -12.23 19.04 -2.10
CA ARG A 38 -12.48 20.27 -1.34
C ARG A 38 -13.84 20.90 -1.61
N ILE A 39 -14.30 20.84 -2.86
CA ILE A 39 -15.58 21.45 -3.27
C ILE A 39 -16.75 20.54 -2.93
N THR A 40 -16.65 19.24 -3.25
CA THR A 40 -17.76 18.29 -3.11
C THR A 40 -17.71 17.49 -1.81
N GLY A 41 -16.57 17.49 -1.10
CA GLY A 41 -16.35 16.60 0.05
C GLY A 41 -16.10 15.13 -0.33
N ILE A 42 -16.24 14.77 -1.62
CA ILE A 42 -16.13 13.40 -2.11
C ILE A 42 -14.77 13.21 -2.79
N ALA A 43 -14.02 12.19 -2.35
CA ALA A 43 -12.81 11.78 -3.06
C ALA A 43 -13.20 11.13 -4.40
N CYS A 44 -12.60 11.56 -5.52
CA CYS A 44 -12.80 10.84 -6.78
C CYS A 44 -12.32 9.40 -6.68
N PRO A 45 -12.91 8.46 -7.46
CA PRO A 45 -12.50 7.05 -7.43
C PRO A 45 -11.03 6.87 -7.83
N SER A 46 -10.46 7.76 -8.65
CA SER A 46 -9.04 7.74 -9.01
C SER A 46 -8.15 8.15 -7.85
N CYS A 47 -8.11 9.43 -7.48
CA CYS A 47 -7.20 9.91 -6.42
C CYS A 47 -7.53 9.32 -5.04
N GLY A 48 -8.82 9.12 -4.74
CA GLY A 48 -9.27 8.46 -3.52
C GLY A 48 -8.86 6.99 -3.48
N GLY A 49 -8.97 6.28 -4.61
CA GLY A 49 -8.51 4.90 -4.73
C GLY A 49 -7.00 4.75 -4.56
N THR A 50 -6.19 5.59 -5.23
CA THR A 50 -4.73 5.56 -5.10
C THR A 50 -4.30 5.83 -3.65
N ARG A 51 -4.90 6.82 -2.98
CA ARG A 51 -4.59 7.11 -1.58
C ARG A 51 -5.04 5.99 -0.65
N ALA A 52 -6.23 5.42 -0.86
CA ALA A 52 -6.68 4.25 -0.10
C ALA A 52 -5.71 3.08 -0.23
N GLY A 53 -5.18 2.82 -1.43
CA GLY A 53 -4.15 1.80 -1.65
C GLY A 53 -2.86 2.08 -0.87
N LEU A 54 -2.40 3.33 -0.81
CA LEU A 54 -1.23 3.70 0.01
C LEU A 54 -1.48 3.46 1.50
N TYR A 55 -2.70 3.72 1.99
CA TYR A 55 -3.09 3.42 3.37
C TYR A 55 -3.19 1.92 3.66
N VAL A 56 -3.64 1.11 2.69
CA VAL A 56 -3.59 -0.35 2.80
C VAL A 56 -2.13 -0.84 2.90
N LEU A 57 -1.25 -0.33 2.04
CA LEU A 57 0.17 -0.66 2.03
C LEU A 57 0.91 -0.23 3.32
N SER A 58 0.49 0.87 3.93
CA SER A 58 1.03 1.33 5.21
C SER A 58 0.41 0.65 6.44
N GLY A 59 -0.61 -0.20 6.25
CA GLY A 59 -1.31 -0.92 7.31
C GLY A 59 -2.40 -0.12 8.04
N ASP A 60 -2.72 1.10 7.60
CA ASP A 60 -3.80 1.92 8.17
C ASP A 60 -5.11 1.70 7.40
N LEU A 61 -5.79 0.61 7.75
CA LEU A 61 -7.05 0.23 7.10
C LEU A 61 -8.20 1.19 7.42
N VAL A 62 -8.16 1.87 8.56
CA VAL A 62 -9.21 2.82 8.97
C VAL A 62 -9.22 4.03 8.04
N SER A 63 -8.04 4.60 7.78
CA SER A 63 -7.89 5.70 6.82
C SER A 63 -8.19 5.26 5.38
N ALA A 64 -7.83 4.02 5.01
CA ALA A 64 -8.14 3.47 3.70
C ALA A 64 -9.65 3.38 3.45
N ILE A 65 -10.41 2.82 4.40
CA ILE A 65 -11.88 2.69 4.31
C ILE A 65 -12.55 4.06 4.22
N LYS A 66 -12.09 5.03 5.02
CA LYS A 66 -12.63 6.41 4.99
C LYS A 66 -12.44 7.09 3.63
N LEU A 67 -11.37 6.76 2.92
CA LEU A 67 -11.11 7.33 1.59
C LEU A 67 -11.85 6.59 0.48
N ASN A 68 -11.81 5.27 0.48
CA ASN A 68 -12.49 4.43 -0.49
C ASN A 68 -12.63 2.99 0.02
N ALA A 69 -13.78 2.68 0.62
CA ALA A 69 -14.09 1.35 1.12
C ALA A 69 -14.05 0.27 0.01
N GLY A 70 -14.55 0.58 -1.18
CA GLY A 70 -14.60 -0.36 -2.30
C GLY A 70 -13.20 -0.79 -2.76
N VAL A 71 -12.30 0.18 -2.98
CA VAL A 71 -10.90 -0.10 -3.34
C VAL A 71 -10.18 -0.80 -2.19
N THR A 72 -10.44 -0.42 -0.95
CA THR A 72 -9.83 -1.07 0.22
C THR A 72 -10.18 -2.55 0.28
N ILE A 73 -11.47 -2.89 0.20
CA ILE A 73 -11.94 -4.28 0.23
C ILE A 73 -11.37 -5.04 -0.97
N PHE A 74 -11.42 -4.45 -2.17
CA PHE A 74 -10.84 -5.05 -3.38
C PHE A 74 -9.37 -5.41 -3.20
N LEU A 75 -8.55 -4.48 -2.72
CA LEU A 75 -7.12 -4.72 -2.50
C LEU A 75 -6.85 -5.77 -1.43
N LEU A 76 -7.64 -5.80 -0.35
CA LEU A 76 -7.51 -6.82 0.69
C LEU A 76 -7.85 -8.22 0.15
N VAL A 77 -8.94 -8.35 -0.61
CA VAL A 77 -9.37 -9.63 -1.19
C VAL A 77 -8.35 -10.11 -2.22
N VAL A 78 -7.97 -9.26 -3.18
CA VAL A 78 -6.97 -9.61 -4.19
C VAL A 78 -5.63 -9.94 -3.54
N GLY A 79 -5.18 -9.15 -2.58
CA GLY A 79 -3.96 -9.39 -1.82
C GLY A 79 -3.98 -10.74 -1.10
N ALA A 80 -5.10 -11.09 -0.46
CA ALA A 80 -5.27 -12.38 0.20
C ALA A 80 -5.25 -13.54 -0.80
N LEU A 81 -5.93 -13.42 -1.94
CA LEU A 81 -5.94 -14.45 -2.99
C LEU A 81 -4.55 -14.67 -3.60
N VAL A 82 -3.78 -13.60 -3.79
CA VAL A 82 -2.40 -13.67 -4.25
C VAL A 82 -1.51 -14.32 -3.18
N ALA A 83 -1.63 -13.91 -1.93
CA ALA A 83 -0.83 -14.44 -0.82
C ALA A 83 -1.08 -15.93 -0.54
N THR A 84 -2.31 -16.40 -0.78
CA THR A 84 -2.71 -17.80 -0.64
C THR A 84 -2.45 -18.63 -1.90
N GLY A 85 -1.99 -18.01 -3.00
CA GLY A 85 -1.65 -18.70 -4.24
C GLY A 85 -2.82 -19.02 -5.16
N TYR A 86 -4.05 -18.62 -4.83
CA TYR A 86 -5.22 -18.79 -5.72
C TYR A 86 -5.14 -17.92 -6.97
N VAL A 87 -4.44 -16.79 -6.90
CA VAL A 87 -4.24 -15.88 -8.03
C VAL A 87 -2.76 -15.66 -8.26
N VAL A 88 -2.29 -16.02 -9.45
CA VAL A 88 -0.93 -15.70 -9.91
C VAL A 88 -0.98 -14.44 -10.78
N PRO A 89 -0.43 -13.30 -10.32
CA PRO A 89 -0.54 -12.04 -11.05
C PRO A 89 0.04 -12.13 -12.46
N ALA A 90 1.13 -12.87 -12.64
CA ALA A 90 1.77 -13.06 -13.94
C ALA A 90 0.83 -13.72 -14.97
N GLN A 91 -0.02 -14.66 -14.53
CA GLN A 91 -0.97 -15.35 -15.39
C GLN A 91 -2.17 -14.44 -15.72
N VAL A 92 -2.68 -13.70 -14.74
CA VAL A 92 -3.81 -12.78 -14.92
C VAL A 92 -3.44 -11.57 -15.80
N LEU A 93 -2.23 -11.03 -15.61
CA LEU A 93 -1.76 -9.87 -16.36
C LEU A 93 -1.21 -10.24 -17.74
N GLY A 94 -1.15 -11.53 -18.09
CA GLY A 94 -0.62 -12.00 -19.37
C GLY A 94 0.88 -11.77 -19.56
N VAL A 95 1.63 -11.60 -18.45
CA VAL A 95 3.09 -11.38 -18.44
C VAL A 95 3.84 -12.70 -18.21
N ALA A 96 3.12 -13.81 -18.04
CA ALA A 96 3.72 -15.13 -17.90
C ALA A 96 4.54 -15.50 -19.16
N ASN A 97 5.78 -15.95 -18.95
CA ASN A 97 6.67 -16.30 -20.04
C ASN A 97 6.12 -17.51 -20.82
N PRO A 98 5.84 -17.39 -22.12
CA PRO A 98 5.31 -18.50 -22.92
C PRO A 98 6.26 -19.71 -22.97
N TYR A 99 7.56 -19.49 -22.79
CA TYR A 99 8.61 -20.50 -22.93
C TYR A 99 8.67 -21.49 -21.77
N GLU A 100 8.15 -21.14 -20.59
CA GLU A 100 8.13 -22.05 -19.42
C GLU A 100 7.15 -23.22 -19.57
N ARG A 101 6.21 -23.18 -20.54
CA ARG A 101 5.21 -24.23 -20.82
C ARG A 101 5.63 -25.25 -21.90
N VAL A 102 6.87 -25.18 -22.38
CA VAL A 102 7.40 -26.02 -23.46
C VAL A 102 8.64 -26.81 -23.01
N ALA A 103 9.01 -26.68 -21.74
CA ALA A 103 10.20 -27.28 -21.13
C ALA A 103 9.88 -28.56 -20.34
N ASP A 104 8.61 -28.98 -20.32
CA ASP A 104 8.06 -30.24 -19.80
C ASP A 104 7.80 -31.26 -20.92
#